data_AF-A0A1H6NN50-F1
#
_entry.id   AF-A0A1H6NN50-F1
#
_cell.length_a   1.000
_cell.length_b   1.000
_cell.length_c   1.000
_cell.angle_alpha   90.00
_cell.angle_beta   90.00
_cell.angle_gamma   90.00
#
_symmetry.space_group_name_H-M   'P 1'
#
loop_
_entity.id
_entity.type
_entity.pdbx_description
1 polymer ?
#
loop_
_entity_poly.entity_id
_entity_poly.type
_entity_poly.pdbx_seq_one_letter_code
_entity_poly.pdbx_strand_id
1 'polypeptide(L)' 'MQSSPGPGPGQIHQEWLAELYDHFELLADPDGRAEVLLEMAAAAHRRQEVGDGDFGEMLEMIESARLWGLSEGEV' A
#
# COMPACT_ATOMS: atom_id res chain seq x y z
N MET A 1 -3.72 -7.52 -31.71
CA MET A 1 -4.19 -7.07 -30.38
C MET A 1 -3.44 -7.91 -29.36
N GLN A 2 -2.28 -7.43 -28.90
CA GLN A 2 -1.48 -8.13 -27.90
C GLN A 2 -2.11 -7.80 -26.55
N SER A 3 -2.78 -8.75 -25.90
CA SER A 3 -3.16 -8.61 -24.50
C SER A 3 -1.86 -8.51 -23.69
N SER A 4 -1.58 -7.34 -23.11
CA SER A 4 -0.49 -7.22 -22.14
C SER A 4 -0.81 -8.16 -20.98
N PRO A 5 0.14 -9.01 -20.54
CA PRO A 5 -0.05 -9.74 -19.30
C PRO A 5 -0.26 -8.68 -18.20
N GLY A 6 -1.30 -8.86 -17.38
CA GLY A 6 -1.48 -8.04 -16.18
C GLY A 6 -0.20 -8.10 -15.32
N PRO A 7 0.02 -7.09 -14.45
CA PRO A 7 1.19 -7.08 -13.58
C PRO A 7 1.28 -8.42 -12.83
N GLY A 8 2.46 -9.04 -12.86
CA GLY A 8 2.70 -10.27 -12.12
C GLY A 8 2.64 -10.01 -10.61
N PRO A 9 2.41 -11.04 -9.77
CA PRO A 9 2.25 -10.89 -8.33
C PRO A 9 3.42 -10.14 -7.65
N GLY A 10 4.63 -10.22 -8.19
CA GLY A 10 5.80 -9.50 -7.67
C GLY A 10 5.86 -8.00 -8.01
N GLN A 11 5.14 -7.52 -9.03
CA GLN A 11 5.19 -6.12 -9.45
C GLN A 11 4.35 -5.23 -8.52
N ILE A 12 3.22 -5.73 -8.05
CA ILE A 12 2.34 -4.99 -7.14
C ILE A 12 2.97 -4.84 -5.77
N HIS A 13 3.67 -5.86 -5.30
CA HIS A 13 4.43 -5.78 -4.06
C HIS A 13 5.50 -4.67 -4.13
N GLN A 14 6.16 -4.48 -5.28
CA GLN A 14 7.16 -3.41 -5.44
C GLN A 14 6.54 -2.02 -5.52
N GLU A 15 5.44 -1.86 -6.27
CA GLU A 15 4.74 -0.58 -6.40
C GLU A 15 4.13 -0.15 -5.06
N TRP A 16 3.52 -1.08 -4.32
CA TRP A 16 3.00 -0.83 -2.99
C TRP A 16 4.08 -0.46 -1.97
N LEU A 17 5.23 -1.13 -1.99
CA LEU A 17 6.36 -0.75 -1.13
C LEU A 17 6.92 0.63 -1.47
N ALA A 18 6.97 1.01 -2.76
CA ALA A 18 7.44 2.34 -3.15
C ALA A 18 6.55 3.45 -2.58
N GLU A 19 5.23 3.26 -2.64
CA GLU A 19 4.25 4.17 -2.05
C GLU A 19 4.34 4.21 -0.52
N LEU A 20 4.56 3.06 0.14
CA LEU A 20 4.71 2.97 1.58
C LEU A 20 6.04 3.58 2.09
N TYR A 21 7.11 3.51 1.31
CA TYR A 21 8.41 4.08 1.70
C TYR A 21 8.60 5.53 1.26
N ASP A 22 7.61 6.16 0.62
CA ASP A 22 7.62 7.59 0.38
C ASP A 22 7.29 8.36 1.67
N HIS A 23 8.29 8.43 2.55
CA HIS A 23 8.19 9.06 3.86
C HIS A 23 7.80 10.54 3.78
N PHE A 24 8.10 11.24 2.68
CA PHE A 24 7.77 12.67 2.55
C PHE A 24 6.26 12.85 2.38
N GLU A 25 5.65 12.02 1.54
CA GLU A 25 4.21 12.03 1.33
C GLU A 25 3.43 11.48 2.53
N LEU A 26 3.96 10.46 3.22
CA LEU A 26 3.37 9.94 4.45
C LEU A 26 3.31 10.97 5.58
N LEU A 27 4.28 11.88 5.66
CA LEU A 27 4.27 12.96 6.65
C LEU A 27 3.36 14.13 6.24
N ALA A 28 3.18 14.37 4.95
CA ALA A 28 2.37 15.48 4.43
C ALA A 28 0.87 15.20 4.49
N ASP A 29 0.44 13.96 4.20
CA ASP A 29 -0.95 13.51 4.27
C ASP A 29 -1.05 12.03 4.68
N PRO A 30 -0.86 11.72 5.98
CA PRO A 30 -0.88 10.34 6.47
C PRO A 30 -2.19 9.61 6.19
N ASP A 31 -3.33 10.30 6.33
CA ASP A 31 -4.65 9.73 6.10
C ASP A 31 -4.90 9.47 4.61
N GLY A 32 -4.63 10.45 3.74
CA GLY A 32 -4.82 10.29 2.30
C GLY A 32 -3.92 9.21 1.69
N ARG A 33 -2.68 9.08 2.19
CA ARG A 33 -1.77 8.01 1.75
C ARG A 33 -2.24 6.63 2.21
N ALA A 34 -2.80 6.52 3.42
CA ALA A 34 -3.38 5.27 3.91
C ALA A 34 -4.56 4.83 3.02
N GLU A 35 -5.45 5.74 2.61
CA GLU A 35 -6.55 5.41 1.70
C GLU A 35 -6.08 4.84 0.36
N VAL A 36 -5.03 5.44 -0.24
CA VAL A 36 -4.44 4.97 -1.49
C VAL A 36 -3.87 3.56 -1.33
N LEU A 37 -3.09 3.33 -0.27
CA LEU A 37 -2.48 2.03 -0.01
C LEU A 37 -3.53 0.94 0.28
N LEU A 38 -4.62 1.29 0.98
CA LEU A 38 -5.74 0.39 1.24
C LEU A 38 -6.43 -0.03 -0.05
N GLU A 39 -6.71 0.91 -0.97
CA GLU A 39 -7.33 0.56 -2.25
C GLU A 39 -6.39 -0.31 -3.10
N MET A 40 -5.08 -0.03 -3.11
CA MET A 40 -4.10 -0.87 -3.81
C MET A 40 -4.08 -2.30 -3.26
N ALA A 41 -4.01 -2.46 -1.93
CA ALA A 41 -4.01 -3.76 -1.26
C ALA A 41 -5.31 -4.52 -1.52
N ALA A 42 -6.46 -3.85 -1.40
CA ALA A 42 -7.76 -4.46 -1.65
C ALA A 42 -7.92 -4.86 -3.12
N ALA A 43 -7.45 -4.05 -4.07
CA ALA A 43 -7.50 -4.37 -5.48
C ALA A 43 -6.59 -5.56 -5.83
N ALA A 44 -5.42 -5.67 -5.20
CA ALA A 44 -4.52 -6.81 -5.36
C ALA A 44 -5.10 -8.12 -4.81
N HIS A 45 -5.73 -8.05 -3.63
CA HIS A 45 -6.42 -9.20 -3.02
C HIS A 45 -7.60 -9.67 -3.89
N ARG A 46 -8.42 -8.74 -4.40
CA ARG A 46 -9.53 -9.08 -5.33
C ARG A 46 -9.05 -9.75 -6.61
N ARG A 47 -7.87 -9.38 -7.11
CA ARG A 47 -7.24 -10.01 -8.28
C ARG A 47 -6.49 -11.31 -7.94
N GLN A 48 -6.49 -11.72 -6.67
CA GLN A 48 -5.78 -12.88 -6.15
C GLN A 48 -4.26 -12.82 -6.38
N GLU A 49 -3.70 -11.61 -6.45
CA GLU A 49 -2.27 -11.38 -6.59
C GLU A 49 -1.54 -11.52 -5.25
N VAL A 50 -2.28 -11.34 -4.15
CA VAL A 50 -1.85 -11.54 -2.76
C VAL A 50 -2.86 -12.42 -2.02
N GLY A 51 -2.37 -13.27 -1.10
CA GLY A 51 -3.23 -14.14 -0.30
C GLY A 51 -3.88 -13.42 0.89
N ASP A 52 -4.75 -14.12 1.62
CA ASP A 52 -5.39 -13.56 2.82
C ASP A 52 -4.37 -13.17 3.91
N GLY A 53 -3.28 -13.95 4.05
CA GLY A 53 -2.20 -13.66 4.99
C GLY A 53 -1.44 -12.39 4.61
N ASP A 54 -0.96 -12.32 3.37
CA ASP A 54 -0.24 -11.16 2.84
C ASP A 54 -1.12 -9.90 2.90
N PHE A 55 -2.42 -10.02 2.58
CA PHE A 55 -3.35 -8.91 2.68
C PHE A 55 -3.50 -8.41 4.11
N GLY A 56 -3.59 -9.31 5.10
CA GLY A 56 -3.59 -8.95 6.51
C GLY A 56 -2.34 -8.17 6.92
N GLU A 57 -1.16 -8.65 6.54
CA GLU A 57 0.12 -7.96 6.80
C GLU A 57 0.17 -6.57 6.15
N MET A 58 -0.32 -6.44 4.92
CA MET A 58 -0.41 -5.16 4.24
C MET A 58 -1.31 -4.16 5.00
N LEU A 59 -2.46 -4.60 5.52
CA LEU A 59 -3.36 -3.75 6.31
C LEU A 59 -2.69 -3.26 7.60
N GLU A 60 -1.98 -4.15 8.31
CA GLU A 60 -1.26 -3.80 9.54
C GLU A 60 -0.13 -2.79 9.29
N MET A 61 0.61 -2.97 8.19
CA MET A 61 1.69 -2.06 7.80
C MET A 61 1.16 -0.67 7.43
N ILE A 62 0.04 -0.58 6.71
CA ILE A 62 -0.59 0.70 6.35
C ILE A 62 -1.00 1.47 7.60
N GLU A 63 -1.68 0.81 8.55
CA GLU A 63 -2.12 1.48 9.78
C GLU A 63 -0.92 1.92 10.63
N SER A 64 0.13 1.10 10.69
CA SER A 64 1.37 1.45 11.39
C SER A 64 2.04 2.68 10.78
N ALA A 65 2.11 2.78 9.45
CA ALA A 65 2.68 3.93 8.75
C ALA A 65 1.83 5.20 8.94
N ARG A 66 0.50 5.07 8.91
CA ARG A 66 -0.44 6.17 9.19
C ARG A 66 -0.26 6.71 10.60
N LEU A 67 -0.23 5.83 11.61
CA LEU A 67 -0.02 6.23 13.02
C LEU A 67 1.33 6.90 13.23
N TRP A 68 2.37 6.41 12.57
CA TRP A 68 3.69 7.06 12.59
C TRP A 68 3.64 8.46 11.97
N GLY A 69 3.07 8.60 10.77
CA GLY A 69 2.96 9.91 10.10
C GLY A 69 2.18 10.94 10.91
N LEU A 70 1.09 10.52 11.57
CA LEU A 70 0.33 11.38 12.49
C LEU A 70 1.15 11.78 13.73
N SER A 71 1.90 10.84 14.30
CA SER A 71 2.75 11.11 15.47
C SER A 71 3.92 12.06 15.18
N GLU A 72 4.49 12.01 13.99
CA GLU A 72 5.59 12.90 13.56
C GLU A 72 5.07 14.29 13.13
N GLY A 73 3.78 14.44 12.86
CA GLY A 73 3.16 15.74 12.56
C GLY A 73 2.87 16.59 13.81
N GLU A 74 2.94 16.00 15.01
CA GLU A 74 2.64 16.66 16.29
C GLU A 74 3.86 17.35 16.96
N VAL A 75 5.05 17.34 16.35
CA VAL A 75 6.30 17.93 16.92
C VAL A 75 6.57 19.39 16.56
#